data_AF-A0A1L6JEW7-F1
#
_entry.id   AF-A0A1L6JEW7-F1
#
_cell.length_a   1.000
_cell.length_b   1.000
_cell.length_c   1.000
_cell.angle_alpha   90.00
_cell.angle_beta   90.00
_cell.angle_gamma   90.00
#
_symmetry.space_group_name_H-M   'P 1'
#
loop_
_entity.id
_entity.type
_entity.pdbx_description
1 polymer ?
#
loop_
_entity_poly.entity_id
_entity_poly.type
_entity_poly.pdbx_seq_one_letter_code
_entity_poly.pdbx_strand_id
1 'polypeptide(L)'
;MHRGIIALAALSLGWMGTAAAQDRPPCREVGDLPHIVIDPQAASQLAQIGLDRAEIFARMRETSIPETMGCWAMPVGNFDSMLVSVGMSQWNYGTGSLQPVLKAWRDGFRSRGRFKRTLRDLAPTYGKLFFSKHCLDTPVRDTCRAAILAAHGPDGKLNPVALAELTRIFEHDAMLQVQTDTYVALLLEVRAELFRLWPTGPITARKVRWAIDTRVQQKTLPNDEDAARLRRKLAALPIDERPARLKAMLAWYKGLSEAVDQDGVGRDYQWNVDQWTCLIDTGRINDEQVELLHLTFLRSRTATGNSGRWQALTFSRRAKIILGTGSVSGVRDGGCKS
;
A
#
# COMPACT_ATOMS: atom_id res chain seq x y z
N MET A 1 -42.56 43.83 -26.65
CA MET A 1 -41.37 42.95 -26.65
C MET A 1 -41.14 42.52 -25.21
N HIS A 2 -41.57 41.31 -24.87
CA HIS A 2 -41.76 40.82 -23.51
C HIS A 2 -40.78 39.67 -23.21
N ARG A 3 -40.17 39.75 -22.03
CA ARG A 3 -39.82 38.69 -21.05
C ARG A 3 -39.13 37.40 -21.52
N GLY A 4 -38.11 36.97 -20.76
CA GLY A 4 -37.83 35.54 -20.60
C GLY A 4 -36.45 35.17 -20.07
N ILE A 5 -36.24 35.29 -18.76
CA ILE A 5 -35.22 34.53 -18.03
C ILE A 5 -35.64 33.05 -18.09
N ILE A 6 -34.79 32.16 -18.62
CA ILE A 6 -34.97 30.71 -18.51
C ILE A 6 -33.95 30.19 -17.49
N ALA A 7 -34.51 29.82 -16.33
CA ALA A 7 -33.87 28.94 -15.36
C ALA A 7 -33.69 27.55 -15.99
N LEU A 8 -32.50 26.97 -15.84
CA LEU A 8 -32.31 25.53 -16.01
C LEU A 8 -32.10 24.91 -14.63
N ALA A 9 -33.09 24.10 -14.28
CA ALA A 9 -33.26 23.47 -13.00
C ALA A 9 -32.15 22.46 -12.70
N ALA A 10 -31.69 22.51 -11.45
CA ALA A 10 -30.96 21.43 -10.82
C ALA A 10 -31.84 20.18 -10.74
N LEU A 11 -31.40 19.10 -11.37
CA LEU A 11 -31.84 17.74 -11.07
C LEU A 11 -30.77 17.08 -10.19
N SER A 12 -30.88 17.40 -8.90
CA SER A 12 -30.27 16.66 -7.81
C SER A 12 -31.02 15.35 -7.60
N LEU A 13 -30.60 14.30 -8.32
CA LEU A 13 -30.93 12.93 -7.93
C LEU A 13 -29.93 12.50 -6.85
N GLY A 14 -30.40 12.59 -5.61
CA GLY A 14 -29.73 12.02 -4.46
C GLY A 14 -29.58 10.52 -4.63
N TRP A 15 -28.34 10.07 -4.73
CA TRP A 15 -27.97 8.71 -4.34
C TRP A 15 -27.60 8.74 -2.86
N MET A 16 -28.63 8.67 -2.01
CA MET A 16 -28.49 8.05 -0.70
C MET A 16 -28.36 6.54 -0.92
N GLY A 17 -27.23 6.12 -1.49
CA GLY A 17 -26.81 4.74 -1.44
C GLY A 17 -26.08 4.56 -0.12
N THR A 18 -26.67 3.78 0.80
CA THR A 18 -25.87 2.93 1.68
C THR A 18 -24.75 2.35 0.83
N ALA A 19 -23.48 2.51 1.22
CA ALA A 19 -22.36 1.91 0.52
C ALA A 19 -22.63 0.39 0.46
N ALA A 20 -23.24 -0.06 -0.63
CA ALA A 20 -23.31 -1.46 -0.95
C ALA A 20 -21.86 -1.88 -1.03
N ALA A 21 -21.46 -2.84 -0.19
CA ALA A 21 -20.22 -3.55 -0.38
C ALA A 21 -20.22 -3.96 -1.86
N GLN A 22 -19.33 -3.38 -2.66
CA GLN A 22 -19.15 -3.85 -4.03
C GLN A 22 -18.91 -5.36 -3.91
N ASP A 23 -19.71 -6.17 -4.61
CA ASP A 23 -19.54 -7.62 -4.60
C ASP A 23 -18.10 -7.93 -5.01
N ARG A 24 -17.28 -8.25 -4.01
CA ARG A 24 -15.87 -8.55 -4.20
C ARG A 24 -15.82 -9.86 -5.01
N PRO A 25 -15.11 -9.90 -6.15
CA PRO A 25 -14.96 -11.14 -6.90
C PRO A 25 -14.41 -12.24 -5.97
N PRO A 26 -14.92 -13.48 -6.06
CA PRO A 26 -14.40 -14.58 -5.26
C PRO A 26 -12.90 -14.74 -5.57
N CYS A 27 -12.09 -14.82 -4.52
CA CYS A 27 -10.64 -14.99 -4.65
C CYS A 27 -10.09 -15.77 -3.45
N ARG A 28 -8.89 -16.33 -3.59
CA ARG A 28 -8.15 -16.88 -2.46
C ARG A 28 -7.65 -15.72 -1.60
N GLU A 29 -8.15 -15.62 -0.37
CA GLU A 29 -7.75 -14.56 0.55
C GLU A 29 -6.33 -14.78 1.09
N VAL A 30 -5.61 -13.66 1.28
CA VAL A 30 -4.33 -13.64 2.00
C VAL A 30 -4.57 -14.08 3.44
N GLY A 31 -3.84 -15.09 3.90
CA GLY A 31 -4.00 -15.64 5.23
C GLY A 31 -2.93 -16.68 5.56
N ASP A 32 -2.91 -17.09 6.82
CA ASP A 32 -2.02 -18.15 7.30
C ASP A 32 -2.47 -19.49 6.71
N LEU A 33 -1.60 -20.10 5.90
CA LEU A 33 -1.84 -21.39 5.27
C LEU A 33 -0.80 -22.41 5.77
N PRO A 34 -1.20 -23.63 6.17
CA PRO A 34 -0.29 -24.60 6.79
C PRO A 34 0.94 -24.97 5.95
N HIS A 35 0.85 -24.90 4.62
CA HIS A 35 1.96 -25.23 3.72
C HIS A 35 2.99 -24.10 3.58
N ILE A 36 2.65 -22.87 4.00
CA ILE A 36 3.57 -21.73 3.92
C ILE A 36 4.56 -21.80 5.08
N VAL A 37 5.82 -21.93 4.75
CA VAL A 37 6.93 -21.99 5.72
C VAL A 37 7.58 -20.61 5.81
N ILE A 38 7.75 -20.09 7.02
CA ILE A 38 8.58 -18.90 7.26
C ILE A 38 9.93 -19.41 7.74
N ASP A 39 11.01 -18.93 7.12
CA ASP A 39 12.36 -19.28 7.54
C ASP A 39 12.53 -19.05 9.07
N PRO A 40 13.00 -20.04 9.85
CA PRO A 40 13.08 -19.93 11.30
C PRO A 40 13.96 -18.78 11.79
N GLN A 41 15.03 -18.45 11.06
CA GLN A 41 15.90 -17.33 11.40
C GLN A 41 15.19 -16.00 11.16
N ALA A 42 14.50 -15.86 10.02
CA ALA A 42 13.67 -14.70 9.73
C ALA A 42 12.55 -14.53 10.77
N ALA A 43 11.86 -15.62 11.15
CA ALA A 43 10.82 -15.61 12.17
C ALA A 43 11.37 -15.13 13.53
N SER A 44 12.54 -15.65 13.95
CA SER A 44 13.22 -15.23 15.18
C SER A 44 13.61 -13.75 15.15
N GLN A 45 14.12 -13.27 14.01
CA GLN A 45 14.47 -11.86 13.84
C GLN A 45 13.23 -10.96 13.89
N LEU A 46 12.15 -11.31 13.20
CA LEU A 46 10.90 -10.54 13.16
C LEU A 46 10.18 -10.51 14.52
N ALA A 47 10.28 -11.59 15.30
CA ALA A 47 9.75 -11.61 16.66
C ALA A 47 10.36 -10.52 17.57
N GLN A 48 11.58 -10.05 17.29
CA GLN A 48 12.22 -8.96 18.05
C GLN A 48 11.52 -7.60 17.90
N ILE A 49 10.72 -7.44 16.85
CA ILE A 49 9.86 -6.26 16.65
C ILE A 49 8.38 -6.60 16.85
N GLY A 50 8.07 -7.71 17.54
CA GLY A 50 6.71 -8.12 17.84
C GLY A 50 5.94 -8.70 16.64
N LEU A 51 6.64 -9.17 15.60
CA LEU A 51 6.03 -9.83 14.46
C LEU A 51 6.24 -11.35 14.54
N ASP A 52 5.32 -12.04 15.21
CA ASP A 52 5.20 -13.49 15.12
C ASP A 52 4.49 -13.91 13.82
N ARG A 53 4.27 -15.22 13.62
CA ARG A 53 3.61 -15.74 12.42
C ARG A 53 2.23 -15.10 12.21
N ALA A 54 1.42 -15.00 13.26
CA ALA A 54 0.07 -14.48 13.16
C ALA A 54 0.10 -12.99 12.76
N GLU A 55 0.99 -12.21 13.39
CA GLU A 55 1.16 -10.80 13.07
C GLU A 55 1.75 -10.57 11.67
N ILE A 56 2.65 -11.45 11.18
CA ILE A 56 3.15 -11.40 9.80
C ILE A 56 1.98 -11.52 8.82
N PHE A 57 1.14 -12.55 8.95
CA PHE A 57 -0.01 -12.73 8.07
C PHE A 57 -1.07 -11.64 8.24
N ALA A 58 -1.26 -11.10 9.45
CA ALA A 58 -2.14 -9.96 9.68
C ALA A 58 -1.64 -8.71 8.91
N ARG A 59 -0.33 -8.44 8.92
CA ARG A 59 0.28 -7.34 8.17
C ARG A 59 0.24 -7.57 6.65
N MET A 60 0.43 -8.80 6.19
CA MET A 60 0.24 -9.16 4.77
C MET A 60 -1.20 -8.88 4.33
N ARG A 61 -2.18 -9.34 5.12
CA ARG A 61 -3.60 -9.11 4.84
C ARG A 61 -3.92 -7.62 4.82
N GLU A 62 -3.46 -6.85 5.80
CA GLU A 62 -3.65 -5.40 5.88
C GLU A 62 -3.06 -4.68 4.65
N THR A 63 -1.83 -5.05 4.25
CA THR A 63 -1.17 -4.51 3.06
C THR A 63 -1.93 -4.84 1.78
N SER A 64 -2.52 -6.05 1.69
CA SER A 64 -3.24 -6.50 0.50
C SER A 64 -4.63 -5.88 0.33
N ILE A 65 -5.24 -5.29 1.37
CA ILE A 65 -6.57 -4.66 1.28
C ILE A 65 -6.61 -3.55 0.21
N PRO A 66 -5.76 -2.50 0.29
CA PRO A 66 -5.81 -1.43 -0.70
C PRO A 66 -5.37 -1.88 -2.10
N GLU A 67 -4.55 -2.93 -2.20
CA GLU A 67 -3.94 -3.37 -3.46
C GLU A 67 -4.82 -4.39 -4.22
N THR A 68 -5.41 -5.35 -3.50
CA THR A 68 -6.10 -6.52 -4.07
C THR A 68 -7.40 -6.86 -3.35
N MET A 69 -7.95 -5.93 -2.57
CA MET A 69 -9.07 -6.18 -1.65
C MET A 69 -8.80 -7.29 -0.63
N GLY A 70 -7.56 -7.79 -0.51
CA GLY A 70 -7.24 -8.93 0.35
C GLY A 70 -6.89 -10.24 -0.36
N CYS A 71 -6.76 -10.24 -1.69
CA CYS A 71 -6.59 -11.45 -2.49
C CYS A 71 -5.11 -11.74 -2.77
N TRP A 72 -4.76 -13.02 -2.96
CA TRP A 72 -3.41 -13.40 -3.36
C TRP A 72 -3.02 -13.03 -4.80
N ALA A 73 -3.99 -12.80 -5.69
CA ALA A 73 -3.73 -12.65 -7.12
C ALA A 73 -4.31 -11.35 -7.71
N MET A 74 -5.63 -11.26 -7.79
CA MET A 74 -6.38 -10.15 -8.41
C MET A 74 -5.65 -9.40 -9.55
N PRO A 75 -5.38 -10.06 -10.69
CA PRO A 75 -4.69 -9.43 -11.81
C PRO A 75 -5.51 -8.28 -12.38
N VAL A 76 -4.86 -7.17 -12.68
CA VAL A 76 -5.43 -6.03 -13.39
C VAL A 76 -4.60 -5.71 -14.63
N GLY A 77 -5.26 -5.12 -15.64
CA GLY A 77 -4.62 -4.73 -16.90
C GLY A 77 -3.81 -3.44 -16.78
N ASN A 78 -3.59 -2.80 -17.93
CA ASN A 78 -2.74 -1.63 -18.04
C ASN A 78 -3.37 -0.35 -17.45
N PHE A 79 -3.21 -0.16 -16.14
CA PHE A 79 -3.42 1.12 -15.45
C PHE A 79 -2.09 1.87 -15.33
N ASP A 80 -2.05 3.20 -15.51
CA ASP A 80 -0.83 4.03 -15.37
C ASP A 80 0.42 3.50 -16.11
N SER A 81 0.24 2.90 -17.30
CA SER A 81 1.33 2.30 -18.10
C SER A 81 2.07 1.13 -17.44
N MET A 82 1.45 0.48 -16.45
CA MET A 82 2.01 -0.65 -15.69
C MET A 82 1.99 -1.99 -16.42
N LEU A 83 1.29 -2.08 -17.56
CA LEU A 83 1.03 -3.26 -18.38
C LEU A 83 0.15 -4.32 -17.71
N VAL A 84 0.63 -4.90 -16.61
CA VAL A 84 -0.12 -5.83 -15.77
C VAL A 84 0.34 -5.61 -14.35
N SER A 85 -0.61 -5.59 -13.43
CA SER A 85 -0.35 -5.64 -11.99
C SER A 85 -1.04 -6.87 -11.41
N VAL A 86 -0.35 -7.63 -10.57
CA VAL A 86 -0.86 -8.89 -10.01
C VAL A 86 -0.16 -9.24 -8.71
N GLY A 87 -0.82 -10.04 -7.88
CA GLY A 87 -0.33 -10.54 -6.61
C GLY A 87 -0.77 -9.66 -5.44
N MET A 88 -0.61 -10.14 -4.21
CA MET A 88 -1.13 -9.46 -3.01
C MET A 88 -0.65 -8.01 -2.85
N SER A 89 0.48 -7.65 -3.44
CA SER A 89 1.08 -6.31 -3.41
C SER A 89 1.00 -5.58 -4.76
N GLN A 90 0.23 -6.08 -5.73
CA GLN A 90 0.15 -5.54 -7.10
C GLN A 90 1.55 -5.29 -7.68
N TRP A 91 2.31 -6.36 -7.94
CA TRP A 91 3.59 -6.24 -8.62
C TRP A 91 3.39 -6.09 -10.13
N ASN A 92 4.19 -5.23 -10.76
CA ASN A 92 3.92 -4.71 -12.10
C ASN A 92 5.04 -5.06 -13.07
N TYR A 93 4.69 -5.41 -14.31
CA TYR A 93 5.68 -5.56 -15.38
C TYR A 93 6.35 -4.22 -15.73
N GLY A 94 5.56 -3.16 -15.88
CA GLY A 94 6.00 -1.87 -16.38
C GLY A 94 7.08 -1.21 -15.52
N THR A 95 7.03 -1.40 -14.20
CA THR A 95 8.01 -0.85 -13.23
C THR A 95 9.10 -1.84 -12.86
N GLY A 96 9.01 -3.10 -13.31
CA GLY A 96 10.02 -4.12 -13.03
C GLY A 96 9.83 -4.89 -11.72
N SER A 97 8.75 -4.66 -10.97
CA SER A 97 8.55 -5.28 -9.66
C SER A 97 8.00 -6.71 -9.72
N LEU A 98 7.40 -7.13 -10.83
CA LEU A 98 6.84 -8.47 -11.02
C LEU A 98 7.90 -9.53 -11.37
N GLN A 99 8.96 -9.11 -12.06
CA GLN A 99 9.98 -9.99 -12.62
C GLN A 99 10.75 -10.78 -11.55
N PRO A 100 11.16 -10.18 -10.41
CA PRO A 100 11.77 -10.94 -9.32
C PRO A 100 10.84 -12.04 -8.78
N VAL A 101 9.54 -11.75 -8.61
CA VAL A 101 8.54 -12.70 -8.13
C VAL A 101 8.38 -13.88 -9.09
N LEU A 102 8.25 -13.60 -10.39
CA LEU A 102 8.16 -14.65 -11.40
C LEU A 102 9.46 -15.48 -11.50
N LYS A 103 10.63 -14.84 -11.42
CA LYS A 103 11.92 -15.55 -11.41
C LYS A 103 12.03 -16.47 -10.19
N ALA A 104 11.69 -15.98 -9.00
CA ALA A 104 11.70 -16.77 -7.76
C ALA A 104 10.76 -17.98 -7.87
N TRP A 105 9.54 -17.80 -8.38
CA TRP A 105 8.62 -18.92 -8.59
C TRP A 105 9.16 -19.96 -9.58
N ARG A 106 9.71 -19.51 -10.72
CA ARG A 106 10.35 -20.40 -11.70
C ARG A 106 11.50 -21.18 -11.08
N ASP A 107 12.34 -20.51 -10.30
CA ASP A 107 13.59 -21.06 -9.76
C ASP A 107 13.33 -21.93 -8.51
N GLY A 108 12.18 -21.78 -7.85
CA GLY A 108 11.76 -22.64 -6.73
C GLY A 108 11.39 -24.08 -7.11
N PHE A 109 11.23 -24.38 -8.40
CA PHE A 109 10.99 -25.76 -8.85
C PHE A 109 12.30 -26.57 -8.87
N ARG A 110 12.25 -27.81 -8.36
CA ARG A 110 13.39 -28.75 -8.34
C ARG A 110 14.04 -29.02 -9.71
N SER A 111 13.34 -28.75 -10.81
CA SER A 111 13.92 -28.82 -12.15
C SER A 111 13.14 -27.97 -13.16
N ARG A 112 13.82 -27.52 -14.22
CA ARG A 112 13.18 -26.81 -15.34
C ARG A 112 12.05 -27.61 -16.00
N GLY A 113 12.15 -28.94 -16.01
CA GLY A 113 11.11 -29.82 -16.54
C GLY A 113 9.82 -29.77 -15.72
N ARG A 114 9.93 -29.73 -14.37
CA ARG A 114 8.77 -29.57 -13.49
C ARG A 114 8.11 -28.21 -13.68
N PHE A 115 8.89 -27.14 -13.66
CA PHE A 115 8.40 -25.78 -13.94
C PHE A 115 7.62 -25.72 -15.26
N LYS A 116 8.18 -26.24 -16.36
CA LYS A 116 7.52 -26.21 -17.68
C LYS A 116 6.22 -27.00 -17.74
N ARG A 117 6.08 -28.09 -16.97
CA ARG A 117 4.83 -28.86 -16.88
C ARG A 117 3.78 -28.09 -16.09
N THR A 118 4.12 -27.67 -14.87
CA THR A 118 3.23 -26.87 -14.03
C THR A 118 2.78 -25.58 -14.73
N LEU A 119 3.69 -24.88 -15.41
CA LEU A 119 3.33 -23.69 -16.18
C LEU A 119 2.34 -24.00 -17.31
N ARG A 120 2.47 -25.15 -17.98
CA ARG A 120 1.54 -25.56 -19.05
C ARG A 120 0.15 -25.89 -18.49
N ASP A 121 0.11 -26.49 -17.30
CA ASP A 121 -1.14 -26.86 -16.64
C ASP A 121 -1.89 -25.62 -16.13
N LEU A 122 -1.17 -24.65 -15.56
CA LEU A 122 -1.75 -23.41 -15.04
C LEU A 122 -2.03 -22.37 -16.13
N ALA A 123 -1.13 -22.24 -17.11
CA ALA A 123 -1.12 -21.17 -18.10
C ALA A 123 -0.75 -21.67 -19.51
N PRO A 124 -1.61 -22.50 -20.15
CA PRO A 124 -1.33 -23.12 -21.44
C PRO A 124 -1.16 -22.11 -22.59
N THR A 125 -1.80 -20.95 -22.54
CA THR A 125 -1.83 -19.96 -23.62
C THR A 125 -0.75 -18.89 -23.44
N TYR A 126 -0.75 -18.18 -22.32
CA TYR A 126 0.11 -17.02 -22.06
C TYR A 126 1.29 -17.33 -21.14
N GLY A 127 1.37 -18.50 -20.50
CA GLY A 127 2.46 -18.85 -19.59
C GLY A 127 3.85 -18.68 -20.23
N LYS A 128 4.03 -19.09 -21.49
CA LYS A 128 5.30 -18.88 -22.21
C LYS A 128 5.64 -17.41 -22.42
N LEU A 129 4.63 -16.56 -22.62
CA LEU A 129 4.81 -15.11 -22.74
C LEU A 129 5.25 -14.52 -21.40
N PHE A 130 4.51 -14.80 -20.32
CA PHE A 130 4.79 -14.25 -18.99
C PHE A 130 6.20 -14.57 -18.48
N PHE A 131 6.70 -15.77 -18.83
CA PHE A 131 8.04 -16.23 -18.47
C PHE A 131 9.07 -16.14 -19.60
N SER A 132 8.75 -15.41 -20.67
CA SER A 132 9.70 -15.16 -21.75
C SER A 132 10.88 -14.33 -21.26
N LYS A 133 12.05 -14.48 -21.91
CA LYS A 133 13.24 -13.68 -21.59
C LYS A 133 12.94 -12.18 -21.58
N HIS A 134 12.20 -11.70 -22.59
CA HIS A 134 11.87 -10.28 -22.74
C HIS A 134 10.92 -9.75 -21.66
N CYS A 135 10.02 -10.59 -21.13
CA CYS A 135 9.14 -10.21 -20.02
C CYS A 135 9.81 -10.31 -18.66
N LEU A 136 10.86 -11.14 -18.52
CA LEU A 136 11.64 -11.26 -17.29
C LEU A 136 12.80 -10.24 -17.21
N ASP A 137 13.05 -9.45 -18.25
CA ASP A 137 14.00 -8.34 -18.21
C ASP A 137 13.45 -7.15 -17.39
N THR A 138 14.33 -6.37 -16.77
CA THR A 138 13.99 -5.16 -16.01
C THR A 138 14.84 -3.98 -16.55
N PRO A 139 14.24 -2.99 -17.24
CA PRO A 139 12.83 -2.92 -17.66
C PRO A 139 12.46 -3.99 -18.70
N VAL A 140 11.16 -4.26 -18.87
CA VAL A 140 10.69 -5.16 -19.95
C VAL A 140 11.06 -4.61 -21.33
N ARG A 141 11.35 -5.49 -22.28
CA ARG A 141 11.58 -5.07 -23.67
C ARG A 141 10.29 -4.78 -24.41
N ASP A 142 10.38 -3.97 -25.46
CA ASP A 142 9.23 -3.61 -26.30
C ASP A 142 8.50 -4.81 -26.90
N THR A 143 9.21 -5.88 -27.23
CA THR A 143 8.61 -7.14 -27.68
C THR A 143 7.67 -7.74 -26.62
N CYS A 144 8.06 -7.72 -25.34
CA CYS A 144 7.16 -8.14 -24.27
C CYS A 144 5.99 -7.17 -24.12
N ARG A 145 6.27 -5.86 -24.11
CA ARG A 145 5.24 -4.82 -24.00
C ARG A 145 4.15 -5.01 -25.05
N ALA A 146 4.53 -5.12 -26.32
CA ALA A 146 3.60 -5.31 -27.43
C ALA A 146 2.79 -6.61 -27.28
N ALA A 147 3.43 -7.71 -26.90
CA ALA A 147 2.75 -9.00 -26.73
C ALA A 147 1.78 -9.02 -25.54
N ILE A 148 2.14 -8.36 -24.43
CA ILE A 148 1.25 -8.20 -23.27
C ILE A 148 0.08 -7.29 -23.63
N LEU A 149 0.30 -6.18 -24.34
CA LEU A 149 -0.78 -5.32 -24.84
C LEU A 149 -1.71 -6.06 -25.82
N ALA A 150 -1.18 -6.95 -26.65
CA ALA A 150 -2.01 -7.82 -27.50
C ALA A 150 -2.85 -8.84 -26.71
N ALA A 151 -2.50 -9.12 -25.46
CA ALA A 151 -3.30 -9.92 -24.53
C ALA A 151 -4.38 -9.10 -23.79
N HIS A 152 -4.52 -7.81 -24.11
CA HIS A 152 -5.60 -6.97 -23.59
C HIS A 152 -6.82 -7.01 -24.51
N GLY A 153 -8.00 -6.87 -23.91
CA GLY A 153 -9.25 -6.63 -24.61
C GLY A 153 -9.37 -5.19 -25.12
N PRO A 154 -10.42 -4.89 -25.89
CA PRO A 154 -10.67 -3.55 -26.43
C PRO A 154 -10.94 -2.50 -25.34
N ASP A 155 -11.29 -2.93 -24.13
CA ASP A 155 -11.51 -2.08 -22.96
C ASP A 155 -10.20 -1.76 -22.20
N GLY A 156 -9.04 -2.16 -22.72
CA GLY A 156 -7.74 -1.92 -22.09
C GLY A 156 -7.50 -2.77 -20.84
N LYS A 157 -8.34 -3.79 -20.57
CA LYS A 157 -8.14 -4.77 -19.52
C LYS A 157 -7.49 -6.04 -20.06
N LEU A 158 -6.93 -6.87 -19.19
CA LEU A 158 -6.50 -8.21 -19.59
C LEU A 158 -7.68 -8.99 -20.17
N ASN A 159 -7.45 -9.70 -21.28
CA ASN A 159 -8.46 -10.61 -21.78
C ASN A 159 -8.74 -11.73 -20.75
N PRO A 160 -9.92 -12.37 -20.80
CA PRO A 160 -10.32 -13.34 -19.77
C PRO A 160 -9.36 -14.53 -19.61
N VAL A 161 -8.68 -14.95 -20.68
CA VAL A 161 -7.74 -16.08 -20.66
C VAL A 161 -6.47 -15.69 -19.91
N ALA A 162 -5.86 -14.55 -20.26
CA ALA A 162 -4.67 -14.04 -19.59
C ALA A 162 -4.93 -13.76 -18.11
N LEU A 163 -6.09 -13.17 -17.78
CA LEU A 163 -6.53 -12.95 -16.41
C LEU A 163 -6.62 -14.26 -15.63
N ALA A 164 -7.33 -15.26 -16.16
CA ALA A 164 -7.53 -16.53 -15.47
C ALA A 164 -6.21 -17.31 -15.29
N GLU A 165 -5.30 -17.26 -16.26
CA GLU A 165 -3.98 -17.89 -16.16
C GLU A 165 -3.09 -17.23 -15.11
N LEU A 166 -3.06 -15.90 -15.05
CA LEU A 166 -2.33 -15.18 -14.01
C LEU A 166 -2.93 -15.46 -12.63
N THR A 167 -4.25 -15.49 -12.50
CA THR A 167 -4.92 -15.87 -11.24
C THR A 167 -4.46 -17.26 -10.79
N ARG A 168 -4.49 -18.27 -11.67
CA ARG A 168 -4.04 -19.63 -11.33
C ARG A 168 -2.56 -19.70 -10.94
N ILE A 169 -1.68 -18.95 -11.61
CA ILE A 169 -0.26 -18.87 -11.23
C ILE A 169 -0.14 -18.25 -9.84
N PHE A 170 -0.82 -17.13 -9.57
CA PHE A 170 -0.71 -16.39 -8.32
C PHE A 170 -1.45 -17.00 -7.14
N GLU A 171 -2.41 -17.88 -7.37
CA GLU A 171 -3.07 -18.66 -6.33
C GLU A 171 -2.46 -20.07 -6.14
N HIS A 172 -1.44 -20.44 -6.92
CA HIS A 172 -0.73 -21.70 -6.74
C HIS A 172 0.12 -21.68 -5.46
N ASP A 173 0.11 -22.76 -4.66
CA ASP A 173 0.78 -22.83 -3.35
C ASP A 173 2.27 -22.41 -3.40
N ALA A 174 3.03 -22.87 -4.39
CA ALA A 174 4.43 -22.45 -4.55
C ALA A 174 4.59 -20.94 -4.84
N MET A 175 3.60 -20.28 -5.45
CA MET A 175 3.61 -18.82 -5.63
C MET A 175 3.21 -18.11 -4.34
N LEU A 176 2.30 -18.67 -3.54
CA LEU A 176 1.98 -18.12 -2.22
C LEU A 176 3.19 -18.12 -1.29
N GLN A 177 4.01 -19.18 -1.35
CA GLN A 177 5.30 -19.23 -0.67
C GLN A 177 6.20 -18.07 -1.13
N VAL A 178 6.38 -17.87 -2.44
CA VAL A 178 7.22 -16.78 -2.99
C VAL A 178 6.71 -15.39 -2.59
N GLN A 179 5.40 -15.16 -2.64
CA GLN A 179 4.79 -13.90 -2.20
C GLN A 179 5.04 -13.66 -0.71
N THR A 180 4.96 -14.72 0.11
CA THR A 180 5.27 -14.65 1.54
C THR A 180 6.74 -14.35 1.78
N ASP A 181 7.66 -15.08 1.13
CA ASP A 181 9.10 -14.87 1.27
C ASP A 181 9.51 -13.45 0.87
N THR A 182 8.91 -12.93 -0.22
CA THR A 182 9.13 -11.56 -0.69
C THR A 182 8.70 -10.54 0.37
N TYR A 183 7.56 -10.78 1.03
CA TYR A 183 7.08 -9.88 2.09
C TYR A 183 7.87 -10.04 3.39
N VAL A 184 8.27 -11.24 3.77
CA VAL A 184 9.16 -11.48 4.91
C VAL A 184 10.49 -10.76 4.72
N ALA A 185 11.06 -10.78 3.51
CA ALA A 185 12.26 -10.01 3.19
C ALA A 185 12.04 -8.49 3.40
N LEU A 186 10.90 -7.96 2.94
CA LEU A 186 10.52 -6.56 3.22
C LEU A 186 10.40 -6.28 4.72
N LEU A 187 9.82 -7.18 5.50
CA LEU A 187 9.70 -7.02 6.95
C LEU A 187 11.07 -7.06 7.65
N LEU A 188 12.03 -7.83 7.14
CA LEU A 188 13.40 -7.82 7.66
C LEU A 188 14.11 -6.50 7.37
N GLU A 189 13.85 -5.88 6.21
CA GLU A 189 14.31 -4.51 5.92
C GLU A 189 13.64 -3.50 6.86
N VAL A 190 12.32 -3.61 7.08
CA VAL A 190 11.58 -2.79 8.06
C VAL A 190 12.22 -2.91 9.44
N ARG A 191 12.53 -4.13 9.89
CA ARG A 191 13.22 -4.37 11.16
C ARG A 191 14.55 -3.64 11.23
N ALA A 192 15.39 -3.76 10.21
CA ALA A 192 16.69 -3.08 10.17
C ALA A 192 16.53 -1.55 10.26
N GLU A 193 15.57 -0.99 9.51
CA GLU A 193 15.26 0.44 9.51
C GLU A 193 14.69 0.93 10.85
N LEU A 194 13.87 0.11 11.54
CA LEU A 194 13.35 0.41 12.87
C LEU A 194 14.48 0.50 13.91
N PHE A 195 15.41 -0.46 13.91
CA PHE A 195 16.57 -0.41 14.81
C PHE A 195 17.56 0.69 14.44
N ARG A 196 17.65 1.08 13.17
CA ARG A 196 18.41 2.27 12.75
C ARG A 196 17.78 3.55 13.32
N LEU A 197 16.47 3.72 13.17
CA LEU A 197 15.78 4.93 13.61
C LEU A 197 15.62 5.00 15.13
N TRP A 198 15.41 3.90 15.82
CA TRP A 198 15.30 3.83 17.27
C TRP A 198 16.31 2.81 17.81
N PRO A 199 17.61 3.19 17.85
CA PRO A 199 18.65 2.31 18.37
C PRO A 199 18.51 2.07 19.87
N THR A 200 17.78 2.94 20.57
CA THR A 200 17.43 2.81 21.98
C THR A 200 15.92 2.93 22.17
N GLY A 201 15.41 2.27 23.20
CA GLY A 201 13.99 2.28 23.56
C GLY A 201 13.15 1.21 22.83
N PRO A 202 11.84 1.15 23.13
CA PRO A 202 10.98 0.09 22.63
C PRO A 202 10.60 0.30 21.16
N ILE A 203 10.57 -0.82 20.42
CA ILE A 203 9.90 -0.91 19.12
C ILE A 203 8.45 -1.32 19.37
N THR A 204 7.54 -0.35 19.30
CA THR A 204 6.11 -0.58 19.55
C THR A 204 5.40 -1.05 18.28
N ALA A 205 4.26 -1.73 18.43
CA ALA A 205 3.42 -2.15 17.29
C ALA A 205 3.01 -0.96 16.39
N ARG A 206 2.87 0.25 16.96
CA ARG A 206 2.58 1.47 16.20
C ARG A 206 3.75 1.84 15.29
N LYS A 207 4.99 1.85 15.80
CA LYS A 207 6.20 2.10 15.00
C LYS A 207 6.34 1.06 13.87
N VAL A 208 6.05 -0.21 14.16
CA VAL A 208 6.11 -1.29 13.18
C VAL A 208 5.10 -1.08 12.06
N ARG A 209 3.81 -0.86 12.37
CA ARG A 209 2.77 -0.61 11.36
C ARG A 209 3.06 0.64 10.54
N TRP A 210 3.53 1.72 11.18
CA TRP A 210 3.95 2.94 10.50
C TRP A 210 5.13 2.70 9.54
N ALA A 211 6.13 1.93 9.96
CA ALA A 211 7.30 1.64 9.15
C ALA A 211 6.96 0.73 7.97
N ILE A 212 6.09 -0.27 8.15
CA ILE A 212 5.59 -1.13 7.07
C ILE A 212 4.88 -0.28 6.01
N ASP A 213 3.87 0.52 6.38
CA ASP A 213 3.15 1.35 5.41
C ASP A 213 4.09 2.34 4.71
N THR A 214 5.06 2.92 5.45
CA THR A 214 6.06 3.81 4.87
C THR A 214 6.98 3.11 3.88
N ARG A 215 7.45 1.90 4.19
CA ARG A 215 8.31 1.11 3.28
C ARG A 215 7.55 0.67 2.04
N VAL A 216 6.34 0.16 2.19
CA VAL A 216 5.48 -0.27 1.07
C VAL A 216 5.21 0.89 0.11
N GLN A 217 4.83 2.05 0.64
CA GLN A 217 4.33 3.16 -0.18
C GLN A 217 5.42 4.15 -0.62
N GLN A 218 6.49 4.32 0.15
CA GLN A 218 7.54 5.34 -0.09
C GLN A 218 8.96 4.79 -0.15
N LYS A 219 9.12 3.46 -0.14
CA LYS A 219 10.38 2.72 -0.27
C LYS A 219 11.44 2.97 0.80
N THR A 220 11.45 4.04 1.57
CA THR A 220 12.45 4.33 2.61
C THR A 220 11.87 5.14 3.75
N LEU A 221 12.35 4.88 4.98
CA LEU A 221 12.08 5.73 6.13
C LEU A 221 12.97 7.00 6.06
N PRO A 222 12.77 8.00 6.93
CA PRO A 222 13.69 9.15 7.03
C PRO A 222 15.15 8.71 7.18
N ASN A 223 16.05 9.45 6.54
CA ASN A 223 17.49 9.29 6.78
C ASN A 223 17.87 9.76 8.19
N ASP A 224 19.07 9.38 8.63
CA ASP A 224 19.53 9.65 10.01
C ASP A 224 19.67 11.15 10.30
N GLU A 225 20.15 11.94 9.34
CA GLU A 225 20.36 13.38 9.51
C GLU A 225 19.04 14.12 9.73
N ASP A 226 18.03 13.83 8.91
CA ASP A 226 16.70 14.42 9.01
C ASP A 226 16.00 14.02 10.30
N ALA A 227 16.09 12.74 10.68
CA ALA A 227 15.50 12.25 11.93
C ALA A 227 16.19 12.87 13.16
N ALA A 228 17.52 12.95 13.17
CA ALA A 228 18.28 13.58 14.25
C ALA A 228 17.99 15.08 14.35
N ARG A 229 17.94 15.78 13.21
CA ARG A 229 17.58 17.21 13.15
C ARG A 229 16.17 17.45 13.68
N LEU A 230 15.21 16.61 13.31
CA LEU A 230 13.85 16.69 13.83
C LEU A 230 13.81 16.48 15.35
N ARG A 231 14.46 15.43 15.85
CA ARG A 231 14.47 15.13 17.28
C ARG A 231 15.07 16.24 18.13
N ARG A 232 16.15 16.88 17.66
CA ARG A 232 16.70 18.09 18.32
C ARG A 232 15.67 19.22 18.40
N LYS A 233 14.90 19.44 17.34
CA LYS A 233 13.82 20.45 17.34
C LYS A 233 12.67 20.08 18.27
N LEU A 234 12.28 18.81 18.32
CA LEU A 234 11.24 18.33 19.22
C LEU A 234 11.67 18.40 20.69
N ALA A 235 12.94 18.09 20.99
CA ALA A 235 13.49 18.19 22.33
C ALA A 235 13.55 19.65 22.84
N ALA A 236 13.78 20.60 21.93
CA ALA A 236 13.81 22.04 22.25
C ALA A 236 12.41 22.69 22.27
N LEU A 237 11.35 21.97 21.88
CA LEU A 237 9.99 22.51 21.77
C LEU A 237 9.28 22.43 23.14
N PRO A 238 8.83 23.56 23.72
CA PRO A 238 8.03 23.55 24.93
C PRO A 238 6.76 22.71 24.77
N ILE A 239 6.36 21.99 25.83
CA ILE A 239 5.23 21.05 25.77
C ILE A 239 3.91 21.76 25.42
N ASP A 240 3.71 22.97 25.95
CA ASP A 240 2.56 23.84 25.70
C ASP A 240 2.51 24.37 24.26
N GLU A 241 3.63 24.42 23.54
CA GLU A 241 3.66 24.76 22.12
C GLU A 241 3.31 23.58 21.20
N ARG A 242 3.39 22.33 21.68
CA ARG A 242 3.18 21.12 20.84
C ARG A 242 1.81 21.09 20.16
N PRO A 243 0.68 21.41 20.83
CA PRO A 243 -0.63 21.43 20.17
C PRO A 243 -0.66 22.39 18.96
N ALA A 244 -0.04 23.57 19.08
CA ALA A 244 0.03 24.54 17.99
C ALA A 244 0.84 24.01 16.79
N ARG A 245 1.95 23.29 17.02
CA ARG A 245 2.73 22.66 15.93
C ARG A 245 1.96 21.55 15.23
N LEU A 246 1.24 20.71 15.98
CA LEU A 246 0.38 19.67 15.41
C LEU A 246 -0.77 20.27 14.59
N LYS A 247 -1.42 21.33 15.08
CA LYS A 247 -2.46 22.07 14.33
C LYS A 247 -1.91 22.70 13.04
N ALA A 248 -0.68 23.21 13.06
CA ALA A 248 -0.05 23.73 11.85
C ALA A 248 0.17 22.63 10.79
N MET A 249 0.60 21.44 11.20
CA MET A 249 0.67 20.29 10.29
C MET A 249 -0.70 19.88 9.76
N LEU A 250 -1.74 19.96 10.60
CA LEU A 250 -3.10 19.66 10.19
C LEU A 250 -3.66 20.67 9.19
N ALA A 251 -3.33 21.96 9.37
CA ALA A 251 -3.66 23.01 8.43
C ALA A 251 -2.97 22.79 7.07
N TRP A 252 -1.70 22.35 7.06
CA TRP A 252 -1.02 21.94 5.81
C TRP A 252 -1.74 20.77 5.14
N TYR A 253 -2.11 19.73 5.89
CA TYR A 253 -2.84 18.59 5.35
C TYR A 253 -4.20 19.00 4.77
N LYS A 254 -4.95 19.84 5.49
CA LYS A 254 -6.24 20.36 5.05
C LYS A 254 -6.09 21.16 3.75
N GLY A 255 -5.19 22.15 3.75
CA GLY A 255 -4.98 23.00 2.58
C GLY A 255 -4.53 22.23 1.34
N LEU A 256 -3.68 21.20 1.50
CA LEU A 256 -3.38 20.29 0.40
C LEU A 256 -4.61 19.50 -0.04
N SER A 257 -5.36 18.90 0.89
CA SER A 257 -6.53 18.07 0.56
C SER A 257 -7.65 18.83 -0.15
N GLU A 258 -7.72 20.14 0.02
CA GLU A 258 -8.65 21.04 -0.68
C GLU A 258 -8.15 21.46 -2.08
N ALA A 259 -6.88 21.21 -2.42
CA ALA A 259 -6.33 21.50 -3.72
C ALA A 259 -6.87 20.55 -4.80
N VAL A 260 -7.03 21.06 -6.02
CA VAL A 260 -7.65 20.35 -7.16
C VAL A 260 -6.87 19.10 -7.56
N ASP A 261 -5.53 19.15 -7.50
CA ASP A 261 -4.64 18.05 -7.91
C ASP A 261 -4.15 17.25 -6.70
N GLN A 262 -5.10 16.75 -5.89
CA GLN A 262 -4.85 15.76 -4.85
C GLN A 262 -5.86 14.61 -4.93
N ASP A 263 -5.34 13.39 -4.99
CA ASP A 263 -6.16 12.19 -5.14
C ASP A 263 -6.32 11.43 -3.81
N GLY A 264 -7.42 10.68 -3.71
CA GLY A 264 -7.62 9.68 -2.65
C GLY A 264 -7.98 10.23 -1.27
N VAL A 265 -8.14 11.55 -1.11
CA VAL A 265 -8.46 12.18 0.19
C VAL A 265 -9.83 12.87 0.27
N GLY A 266 -10.51 13.09 -0.86
CA GLY A 266 -11.72 13.92 -0.93
C GLY A 266 -12.87 13.46 -0.03
N ARG A 267 -12.98 12.15 0.27
CA ARG A 267 -14.02 11.59 1.15
C ARG A 267 -13.62 11.56 2.63
N ASP A 268 -12.35 11.82 2.92
CA ASP A 268 -11.71 11.47 4.19
C ASP A 268 -11.24 12.69 4.99
N TYR A 269 -10.76 13.73 4.28
CA TYR A 269 -9.95 14.78 4.93
C TYR A 269 -10.71 15.58 5.98
N GLN A 270 -11.99 15.93 5.74
CA GLN A 270 -12.75 16.74 6.69
C GLN A 270 -12.93 15.99 8.02
N TRP A 271 -13.30 14.70 7.95
CA TRP A 271 -13.40 13.85 9.13
C TRP A 271 -12.07 13.75 9.87
N ASN A 272 -10.96 13.56 9.15
CA ASN A 272 -9.64 13.52 9.73
C ASN A 272 -9.29 14.80 10.47
N VAL A 273 -9.55 15.96 9.85
CA VAL A 273 -9.32 17.26 10.46
C VAL A 273 -10.10 17.41 11.76
N ASP A 274 -11.39 17.07 11.76
CA ASP A 274 -12.23 17.20 12.94
C ASP A 274 -11.76 16.27 14.08
N GLN A 275 -11.53 15.00 13.77
CA GLN A 275 -11.13 14.01 14.77
C GLN A 275 -9.74 14.27 15.33
N TRP A 276 -8.77 14.63 14.47
CA TRP A 276 -7.41 14.89 14.93
C TRP A 276 -7.29 16.21 15.67
N THR A 277 -8.09 17.23 15.31
CA THR A 277 -8.20 18.47 16.10
C THR A 277 -8.72 18.16 17.51
N CYS A 278 -9.78 17.35 17.63
CA CYS A 278 -10.29 16.92 18.93
C CYS A 278 -9.23 16.18 19.76
N LEU A 279 -8.46 15.26 19.16
CA LEU A 279 -7.36 14.57 19.87
C LEU A 279 -6.28 15.53 20.36
N ILE A 280 -5.93 16.55 19.57
CA ILE A 280 -4.98 17.59 19.95
C ILE A 280 -5.55 18.41 21.13
N ASP A 281 -6.79 18.88 21.02
CA ASP A 281 -7.43 19.76 22.01
C ASP A 281 -7.68 19.06 23.35
N THR A 282 -7.94 17.76 23.32
CA THR A 282 -8.14 16.93 24.53
C THR A 282 -6.84 16.34 25.10
N GLY A 283 -5.68 16.69 24.54
CA GLY A 283 -4.37 16.21 25.03
C GLY A 283 -4.17 14.69 24.88
N ARG A 284 -4.87 14.04 23.95
CA ARG A 284 -4.86 12.57 23.77
C ARG A 284 -3.76 12.06 22.83
N ILE A 285 -2.76 12.90 22.55
CA ILE A 285 -1.61 12.58 21.69
C ILE A 285 -0.35 12.50 22.56
N ASN A 286 0.25 11.31 22.63
CA ASN A 286 1.47 11.08 23.41
C ASN A 286 2.76 11.39 22.63
N ASP A 287 3.90 11.33 23.31
CA ASP A 287 5.22 11.66 22.74
C ASP A 287 5.60 10.84 21.50
N GLU A 288 5.31 9.53 21.50
CA GLU A 288 5.57 8.67 20.34
C GLU A 288 4.73 9.12 19.14
N GLN A 289 3.46 9.47 19.37
CA GLN A 289 2.59 9.95 18.30
C GLN A 289 3.05 11.31 17.77
N VAL A 290 3.51 12.21 18.64
CA VAL A 290 4.12 13.49 18.22
C VAL A 290 5.33 13.23 17.31
N GLU A 291 6.26 12.38 17.73
CA GLU A 291 7.46 12.06 16.94
C GLU A 291 7.08 11.46 15.58
N LEU A 292 6.23 10.42 15.57
CA LEU A 292 5.83 9.72 14.36
C LEU A 292 5.04 10.62 13.38
N LEU A 293 4.20 11.53 13.88
CA LEU A 293 3.51 12.50 13.03
C LEU A 293 4.52 13.41 12.32
N HIS A 294 5.54 13.89 13.03
CA HIS A 294 6.56 14.73 12.41
C HIS A 294 7.45 13.96 11.43
N LEU A 295 7.83 12.71 11.73
CA LEU A 295 8.55 11.85 10.77
C LEU A 295 7.69 11.57 9.53
N THR A 296 6.39 11.35 9.72
CA THR A 296 5.41 11.19 8.63
C THR A 296 5.34 12.44 7.77
N PHE A 297 5.28 13.62 8.39
CA PHE A 297 5.27 14.90 7.69
C PHE A 297 6.54 15.09 6.85
N LEU A 298 7.72 14.78 7.40
CA LEU A 298 8.99 14.85 6.66
C LEU A 298 8.99 13.99 5.39
N ARG A 299 8.46 12.76 5.46
CA ARG A 299 8.36 11.88 4.28
C ARG A 299 7.25 12.29 3.33
N SER A 300 6.11 12.71 3.85
CA SER A 300 4.94 13.03 3.02
C SER A 300 5.20 14.28 2.19
N ARG A 301 5.80 15.33 2.76
CA ARG A 301 6.13 16.57 2.02
C ARG A 301 7.20 16.40 0.95
N THR A 302 7.93 15.29 0.97
CA THR A 302 8.96 14.93 -0.04
C THR A 302 8.49 13.81 -0.97
N ALA A 303 7.23 13.37 -0.87
CA ALA A 303 6.66 12.48 -1.86
C ALA A 303 6.50 13.26 -3.18
N THR A 304 7.37 12.98 -4.15
CA THR A 304 7.44 13.66 -5.46
C THR A 304 6.67 12.94 -6.57
N GLY A 305 6.11 11.76 -6.29
CA GLY A 305 5.33 11.00 -7.27
C GLY A 305 4.19 11.86 -7.84
N ASN A 306 4.15 11.98 -9.17
CA ASN A 306 3.24 12.87 -9.91
C ASN A 306 3.19 14.29 -9.34
N SER A 307 4.36 14.92 -9.17
CA SER A 307 4.48 16.32 -8.70
C SER A 307 3.82 16.59 -7.34
N GLY A 308 3.72 15.57 -6.48
CA GLY A 308 3.13 15.69 -5.15
C GLY A 308 1.64 15.43 -5.06
N ARG A 309 1.01 14.90 -6.13
CA ARG A 309 -0.43 14.52 -6.16
C ARG A 309 -0.89 13.62 -5.01
N TRP A 310 0.03 12.86 -4.40
CA TRP A 310 -0.24 11.86 -3.37
C TRP A 310 0.18 12.26 -1.94
N GLN A 311 0.62 13.51 -1.72
CA GLN A 311 1.18 13.92 -0.44
C GLN A 311 0.16 13.86 0.70
N ALA A 312 -1.06 14.36 0.48
CA ALA A 312 -2.12 14.34 1.48
C ALA A 312 -2.55 12.89 1.82
N LEU A 313 -2.72 12.05 0.80
CA LEU A 313 -3.06 10.63 0.99
C LEU A 313 -1.99 9.91 1.79
N THR A 314 -0.73 10.11 1.41
CA THR A 314 0.43 9.52 2.10
C THR A 314 0.47 9.92 3.57
N PHE A 315 0.26 11.20 3.88
CA PHE A 315 0.19 11.68 5.25
C PHE A 315 -0.96 11.02 6.02
N SER A 316 -2.18 11.04 5.47
CA SER A 316 -3.37 10.58 6.16
C SER A 316 -3.35 9.08 6.50
N ARG A 317 -2.82 8.24 5.62
CA ARG A 317 -2.63 6.80 5.86
C ARG A 317 -1.82 6.53 7.14
N ARG A 318 -0.70 7.21 7.28
CA ARG A 318 0.23 7.04 8.41
C ARG A 318 -0.29 7.74 9.65
N ALA A 319 -0.87 8.94 9.52
CA ALA A 319 -1.49 9.64 10.64
C ALA A 319 -2.62 8.81 11.27
N LYS A 320 -3.45 8.13 10.46
CA LYS A 320 -4.47 7.19 10.93
C LYS A 320 -3.86 6.05 11.75
N ILE A 321 -2.78 5.43 11.26
CA ILE A 321 -2.04 4.37 12.00
C ILE A 321 -1.50 4.90 13.33
N ILE A 322 -0.89 6.09 13.31
CA ILE A 322 -0.25 6.71 14.48
C ILE A 322 -1.29 7.05 15.55
N LEU A 323 -2.38 7.69 15.14
CA LEU A 323 -3.42 8.19 16.04
C LEU A 323 -4.42 7.11 16.43
N GLY A 324 -4.48 5.99 15.71
CA GLY A 324 -5.51 4.96 15.88
C GLY A 324 -6.92 5.48 15.60
N THR A 325 -7.03 6.66 14.98
CA THR A 325 -8.26 7.36 14.65
C THR A 325 -8.07 8.03 13.29
N GLY A 326 -9.04 7.91 12.40
CA GLY A 326 -9.02 8.56 11.09
C GLY A 326 -9.75 7.79 10.01
N SER A 327 -9.84 8.37 8.82
CA SER A 327 -10.49 7.89 7.61
C SER A 327 -9.48 7.82 6.47
N VAL A 328 -9.47 6.71 5.75
CA VAL A 328 -8.69 6.52 4.53
C VAL A 328 -9.55 5.68 3.58
N SER A 329 -9.70 6.13 2.34
CA SER A 329 -10.51 5.45 1.33
C SER A 329 -11.97 5.24 1.76
N GLY A 330 -12.51 6.12 2.60
CA GLY A 330 -13.85 6.04 3.19
C GLY A 330 -13.97 5.14 4.42
N VAL A 331 -12.90 4.46 4.85
CA VAL A 331 -12.91 3.57 6.03
C VAL A 331 -12.46 4.33 7.27
N ARG A 332 -13.40 4.53 8.20
CA ARG A 332 -13.18 5.24 9.47
C ARG A 332 -12.85 4.27 10.60
N ASP A 333 -11.75 4.53 11.30
CA ASP A 333 -11.38 3.84 12.53
C ASP A 333 -11.36 4.84 13.70
N GLY A 334 -11.70 4.34 14.88
CA GLY A 334 -11.66 5.11 16.13
C GLY A 334 -12.65 6.28 16.16
N GLY A 335 -12.40 7.21 17.08
CA GLY A 335 -13.21 8.41 17.24
C GLY A 335 -12.83 9.17 18.51
N CYS A 336 -12.63 10.48 18.35
CA CYS A 336 -12.57 11.41 19.47
C CYS A 336 -14.00 11.85 19.78
N LYS A 337 -14.64 11.15 20.71
CA LYS A 337 -15.88 11.64 21.32
C LYS A 337 -15.50 12.78 22.26
N SER A 338 -16.07 13.96 22.02
CA SER A 338 -16.05 15.10 22.94
C SER A 338 -16.71 14.74 24.26
#